data_AF-L0PH81-F1
#
_entry.id   AF-L0PH81-F1
#
_cell.length_a   1.000
_cell.length_b   1.000
_cell.length_c   1.000
_cell.angle_alpha   90.00
_cell.angle_beta   90.00
_cell.angle_gamma   90.00
#
_symmetry.space_group_name_H-M   'P 1'
#
loop_
_entity.id
_entity.type
_entity.pdbx_description
1 polymer ?
#
loop_
_entity_poly.entity_id
_entity_poly.type
_entity_poly.pdbx_seq_one_letter_code
_entity_poly.pdbx_strand_id
1 'polypeptide(L)'
;MNALKAEIAKLKNIIKKHEDSKELKTKLEKLEKQSEIILNEKICQKELEFKKFINEKNEEWLKKETELLKQITEYKESIKDLKISNDIIQAKINTQNDKIDENIMGQLDELKITRSNLEETIYKVHKLENINDTLKLEIEQLKKGKNITLKKKIIELEEQLLFLEKDNNGLLLKIKELTENYEKKEKDHLDISKEANKKLLEAQNEIKNLETKLKEYADYKEIKKELEILKSIEFKDEKDEISDINLSPAINESNADSIQVNNLSLEKLLISKNKKIGDELTLLKVVYKEQEEKINTLKMENETINKSFQEQVLLNQKLEENISQLHNFYKESSYASSIADTLLYPLKETSLKSPRSISYKNPIILSKEENADSLKEQLSINNSLLPIIAQQRDRFKTRNLELEKEIKEQFKTITSLRANIQLLQKDNLKLYEETKYLSQYNKKQKNTEIDLENPQSKSHFIYTNFKKMLFNRYNDIYENTLSPFEKFKTKEYYRSTHRLNLLERFFYAISKTICSNKITRNIFMIYFVFIHILTIFNLYNCN
;
A
#
# COMPACT_ATOMS: atom_id res chain seq x y z
N MET A 1 118.37 -108.34 172.52
CA MET A 1 116.94 -108.41 172.16
C MET A 1 116.28 -107.06 171.84
N ASN A 2 116.79 -105.89 172.28
CA ASN A 2 116.03 -104.63 172.20
C ASN A 2 116.33 -103.70 170.99
N ALA A 3 117.47 -103.84 170.29
CA ALA A 3 117.82 -102.96 169.16
C ALA A 3 116.91 -103.16 167.93
N LEU A 4 116.72 -104.42 167.50
CA LEU A 4 115.99 -104.76 166.26
C LEU A 4 114.51 -104.35 166.25
N LYS A 5 113.83 -104.29 167.42
CA LYS A 5 112.43 -103.82 167.48
C LYS A 5 112.29 -102.32 167.24
N ALA A 6 113.28 -101.50 167.63
CA ALA A 6 113.26 -100.05 167.41
C ALA A 6 113.47 -99.69 165.93
N GLU A 7 114.23 -100.49 165.20
CA GLU A 7 114.52 -100.30 163.78
C GLU A 7 113.30 -100.60 162.89
N ILE A 8 112.58 -101.68 163.18
CA ILE A 8 111.30 -102.03 162.51
C ILE A 8 110.24 -100.92 162.68
N ALA A 9 110.17 -100.29 163.86
CA ALA A 9 109.25 -99.18 164.12
C ALA A 9 109.60 -97.92 163.31
N LYS A 10 110.89 -97.59 163.16
CA LYS A 10 111.35 -96.49 162.31
C LYS A 10 111.00 -96.72 160.84
N LEU A 11 111.24 -97.93 160.32
CA LEU A 11 110.95 -98.29 158.93
C LEU A 11 109.44 -98.15 158.61
N LYS A 12 108.54 -98.62 159.49
CA LYS A 12 107.08 -98.44 159.29
C LYS A 12 106.65 -96.96 159.22
N ASN A 13 107.27 -96.07 160.01
CA ASN A 13 106.94 -94.64 159.99
C ASN A 13 107.45 -93.91 158.74
N ILE A 14 108.58 -94.37 158.18
CA ILE A 14 109.11 -93.85 156.91
C ILE A 14 108.18 -94.26 155.74
N ILE A 15 107.70 -95.51 155.73
CA ILE A 15 106.79 -96.03 154.71
C ILE A 15 105.50 -95.21 154.65
N LYS A 16 104.81 -94.99 155.78
CA LYS A 16 103.56 -94.22 155.82
C LYS A 16 103.70 -92.80 155.25
N LYS A 17 104.72 -92.05 155.68
CA LYS A 17 104.99 -90.71 155.13
C LYS A 17 105.25 -90.72 153.62
N HIS A 18 105.82 -91.82 153.11
CA HIS A 18 106.10 -91.99 151.70
C HIS A 18 104.87 -92.38 150.87
N GLU A 19 103.87 -93.01 151.49
CA GLU A 19 102.54 -93.28 150.91
C GLU A 19 101.70 -92.00 150.87
N ASP A 20 101.57 -91.28 151.99
CA ASP A 20 100.85 -90.00 152.06
C ASP A 20 101.38 -88.96 151.06
N SER A 21 102.71 -88.90 150.89
CA SER A 21 103.35 -88.02 149.90
C SER A 21 103.07 -88.42 148.44
N LYS A 22 102.93 -89.73 148.16
CA LYS A 22 102.52 -90.22 146.82
C LYS A 22 101.04 -89.93 146.56
N GLU A 23 100.18 -90.07 147.56
CA GLU A 23 98.77 -89.70 147.44
C GLU A 23 98.58 -88.20 147.21
N LEU A 24 99.30 -87.33 147.94
CA LEU A 24 99.22 -85.89 147.69
C LEU A 24 99.70 -85.53 146.28
N LYS A 25 100.85 -86.07 145.84
CA LYS A 25 101.37 -85.83 144.49
C LYS A 25 100.40 -86.27 143.40
N THR A 26 99.81 -87.46 143.52
CA THR A 26 98.84 -87.95 142.52
C THR A 26 97.51 -87.19 142.55
N LYS A 27 97.09 -86.61 143.69
CA LYS A 27 95.95 -85.68 143.76
C LYS A 27 96.29 -84.33 143.13
N LEU A 28 97.52 -83.83 143.35
CA LEU A 28 98.00 -82.56 142.78
C LEU A 28 98.16 -82.67 141.25
N GLU A 29 98.83 -83.71 140.73
CA GLU A 29 98.88 -84.00 139.29
C GLU A 29 97.49 -84.15 138.65
N LYS A 30 96.52 -84.74 139.37
CA LYS A 30 95.14 -84.86 138.86
C LYS A 30 94.44 -83.51 138.80
N LEU A 31 94.62 -82.65 139.80
CA LEU A 31 94.09 -81.29 139.78
C LEU A 31 94.78 -80.41 138.74
N GLU A 32 96.10 -80.53 138.56
CA GLU A 32 96.85 -79.87 137.50
C GLU A 32 96.31 -80.30 136.13
N LYS A 33 96.28 -81.62 135.84
CA LYS A 33 95.75 -82.15 134.56
C LYS A 33 94.28 -81.76 134.35
N GLN A 34 93.44 -81.76 135.39
CA GLN A 34 92.05 -81.27 135.28
C GLN A 34 92.00 -79.76 134.99
N SER A 35 92.87 -78.96 135.62
CA SER A 35 92.96 -77.52 135.36
C SER A 35 93.49 -77.21 133.95
N GLU A 36 94.45 -77.99 133.44
CA GLU A 36 94.96 -77.92 132.07
C GLU A 36 93.89 -78.31 131.06
N ILE A 37 93.11 -79.37 131.31
CA ILE A 37 91.98 -79.77 130.46
C ILE A 37 90.94 -78.65 130.42
N ILE A 38 90.51 -78.11 131.58
CA ILE A 38 89.55 -77.00 131.66
C ILE A 38 90.10 -75.72 130.99
N LEU A 39 91.40 -75.45 131.11
CA LEU A 39 92.04 -74.30 130.48
C LEU A 39 92.09 -74.48 128.95
N ASN A 40 92.48 -75.65 128.46
CA ASN A 40 92.51 -75.98 127.04
C ASN A 40 91.09 -76.01 126.44
N GLU A 41 90.09 -76.49 127.16
CA GLU A 41 88.68 -76.41 126.76
C GLU A 41 88.22 -74.94 126.65
N LYS A 42 88.57 -74.08 127.61
CA LYS A 42 88.26 -72.64 127.55
C LYS A 42 89.00 -71.92 126.41
N ILE A 43 90.26 -72.26 126.17
CA ILE A 43 91.03 -71.74 125.04
C ILE A 43 90.40 -72.21 123.73
N CYS A 44 90.07 -73.49 123.59
CA CYS A 44 89.39 -74.05 122.42
C CYS A 44 88.01 -73.40 122.18
N GLN A 45 87.21 -73.20 123.23
CA GLN A 45 85.94 -72.46 123.15
C GLN A 45 86.16 -71.01 122.67
N LYS A 46 87.16 -70.29 123.22
CA LYS A 46 87.47 -68.92 122.79
C LYS A 46 88.02 -68.86 121.37
N GLU A 47 88.86 -69.80 120.96
CA GLU A 47 89.29 -69.94 119.58
C GLU A 47 88.12 -70.22 118.62
N LEU A 48 87.17 -71.07 119.02
CA LEU A 48 85.98 -71.36 118.22
C LEU A 48 85.04 -70.15 118.15
N GLU A 49 84.88 -69.40 119.23
CA GLU A 49 84.15 -68.12 119.24
C GLU A 49 84.83 -67.08 118.33
N PHE A 50 86.16 -66.92 118.42
CA PHE A 50 86.90 -66.00 117.55
C PHE A 50 86.87 -66.45 116.08
N LYS A 51 87.01 -67.75 115.79
CA LYS A 51 86.88 -68.30 114.42
C LYS A 51 85.47 -68.07 113.87
N LYS A 52 84.41 -68.26 114.67
CA LYS A 52 83.04 -67.94 114.28
C LYS A 52 82.86 -66.45 114.01
N PHE A 53 83.29 -65.58 114.93
CA PHE A 53 83.19 -64.13 114.76
C PHE A 53 83.96 -63.63 113.52
N ILE A 54 85.16 -64.15 113.27
CA ILE A 54 85.94 -63.84 112.06
C ILE A 54 85.22 -64.33 110.80
N ASN A 55 84.65 -65.54 110.82
CA ASN A 55 83.90 -66.07 109.68
C ASN A 55 82.60 -65.28 109.43
N GLU A 56 81.84 -64.94 110.47
CA GLU A 56 80.65 -64.09 110.39
C GLU A 56 80.99 -62.71 109.82
N LYS A 57 82.11 -62.10 110.25
CA LYS A 57 82.58 -60.84 109.68
C LYS A 57 83.05 -61.00 108.24
N ASN A 58 83.79 -62.05 107.89
CA ASN A 58 84.18 -62.33 106.51
C ASN A 58 82.94 -62.51 105.62
N GLU A 59 81.91 -63.21 106.09
CA GLU A 59 80.63 -63.33 105.38
C GLU A 59 79.89 -61.99 105.25
N GLU A 60 79.81 -61.17 106.30
CA GLU A 60 79.23 -59.82 106.21
C GLU A 60 79.96 -58.95 105.18
N TRP A 61 81.30 -59.01 105.15
CA TRP A 61 82.12 -58.24 104.22
C TRP A 61 81.98 -58.74 102.79
N LEU A 62 81.99 -60.07 102.57
CA LEU A 62 81.71 -60.68 101.25
C LEU A 62 80.28 -60.35 100.77
N LYS A 63 79.28 -60.36 101.67
CA LYS A 63 77.91 -59.94 101.33
C LYS A 63 77.88 -58.47 100.88
N LYS A 64 78.51 -57.55 101.62
CA LYS A 64 78.65 -56.14 101.23
C LYS A 64 79.44 -55.93 99.94
N GLU A 65 80.52 -56.67 99.73
CA GLU A 65 81.31 -56.62 98.50
C GLU A 65 80.48 -57.09 97.30
N THR A 66 79.77 -58.21 97.41
CA THR A 66 78.88 -58.69 96.34
C THR A 66 77.70 -57.76 96.09
N GLU A 67 77.18 -57.07 97.10
CA GLU A 67 76.13 -56.06 96.96
C GLU A 67 76.64 -54.79 96.26
N LEU A 68 77.81 -54.27 96.67
CA LEU A 68 78.46 -53.14 96.01
C LEU A 68 78.85 -53.48 94.57
N LEU A 69 79.33 -54.70 94.30
CA LEU A 69 79.62 -55.17 92.94
C LEU A 69 78.35 -55.24 92.09
N LYS A 70 77.22 -55.73 92.64
CA LYS A 70 75.91 -55.72 91.97
C LYS A 70 75.45 -54.30 91.63
N GLN A 71 75.50 -53.38 92.59
CA GLN A 71 75.19 -51.97 92.35
C GLN A 71 76.11 -51.36 91.28
N ILE A 72 77.42 -51.67 91.29
CA ILE A 72 78.36 -51.23 90.27
C ILE A 72 78.02 -51.84 88.89
N THR A 73 77.56 -53.08 88.80
CA THR A 73 77.10 -53.66 87.52
C THR A 73 75.80 -53.04 87.04
N GLU A 74 74.82 -52.82 87.92
CA GLU A 74 73.54 -52.15 87.61
C GLU A 74 73.77 -50.70 87.15
N TYR A 75 74.66 -49.94 87.80
CA TYR A 75 75.05 -48.61 87.35
C TYR A 75 75.83 -48.64 86.02
N LYS A 76 76.66 -49.66 85.76
CA LYS A 76 77.34 -49.82 84.46
C LYS A 76 76.38 -50.21 83.34
N GLU A 77 75.36 -51.02 83.61
CA GLU A 77 74.33 -51.41 82.65
C GLU A 77 73.42 -50.23 82.33
N SER A 78 72.87 -49.56 83.34
CA SER A 78 72.08 -48.33 83.13
C SER A 78 72.86 -47.22 82.40
N ILE A 79 74.17 -47.05 82.64
CA ILE A 79 75.01 -46.13 81.85
C ILE A 79 75.17 -46.58 80.39
N LYS A 80 75.25 -47.90 80.10
CA LYS A 80 75.26 -48.41 78.73
C LYS A 80 73.90 -48.17 78.05
N ASP A 81 72.81 -48.45 78.73
CA ASP A 81 71.45 -48.26 78.21
C ASP A 81 71.16 -46.77 77.95
N LEU A 82 71.61 -45.87 78.83
CA LEU A 82 71.54 -44.43 78.61
C LEU A 82 72.38 -43.98 77.42
N LYS A 83 73.56 -44.55 77.20
CA LYS A 83 74.39 -44.27 76.01
C LYS A 83 73.72 -44.77 74.73
N ILE A 84 73.26 -46.01 74.70
CA ILE A 84 72.54 -46.60 73.56
C ILE A 84 71.26 -45.79 73.26
N SER A 85 70.53 -45.39 74.30
CA SER A 85 69.35 -44.53 74.18
C SER A 85 69.71 -43.16 73.60
N ASN A 86 70.79 -42.52 74.07
CA ASN A 86 71.28 -41.27 73.51
C ASN A 86 71.72 -41.44 72.05
N ASP A 87 72.47 -42.47 71.69
CA ASP A 87 72.90 -42.74 70.32
C ASP A 87 71.69 -42.96 69.39
N ILE A 88 70.65 -43.66 69.87
CA ILE A 88 69.36 -43.81 69.16
C ILE A 88 68.63 -42.46 69.03
N ILE A 89 68.65 -41.61 70.06
CA ILE A 89 68.05 -40.27 70.03
C ILE A 89 68.80 -39.37 69.04
N GLN A 90 70.13 -39.36 69.05
CA GLN A 90 70.96 -38.62 68.09
C GLN A 90 70.72 -39.10 66.66
N ALA A 91 70.67 -40.42 66.41
CA ALA A 91 70.32 -40.96 65.10
C ALA A 91 68.90 -40.56 64.65
N LYS A 92 67.92 -40.51 65.56
CA LYS A 92 66.56 -40.01 65.29
C LYS A 92 66.54 -38.51 65.00
N ILE A 93 67.32 -37.70 65.71
CA ILE A 93 67.45 -36.26 65.46
C ILE A 93 68.09 -36.01 64.10
N ASN A 94 69.20 -36.68 63.78
CA ASN A 94 69.86 -36.54 62.48
C ASN A 94 68.93 -36.96 61.33
N THR A 95 68.29 -38.13 61.42
CA THR A 95 67.30 -38.56 60.40
C THR A 95 66.02 -37.73 60.36
N GLN A 96 65.73 -36.90 61.37
CA GLN A 96 64.70 -35.87 61.30
C GLN A 96 65.21 -34.59 60.62
N ASN A 97 66.44 -34.16 60.91
CA ASN A 97 67.09 -33.03 60.25
C ASN A 97 67.26 -33.31 58.75
N ASP A 98 67.76 -34.48 58.36
CA ASP A 98 67.90 -34.90 56.96
C ASP A 98 66.56 -34.81 56.22
N LYS A 99 65.46 -35.25 56.85
CA LYS A 99 64.10 -35.16 56.27
C LYS A 99 63.55 -33.72 56.22
N ILE A 100 63.94 -32.87 57.16
CA ILE A 100 63.61 -31.45 57.14
C ILE A 100 64.36 -30.77 56.00
N ASP A 101 65.65 -31.06 55.82
CA ASP A 101 66.48 -30.53 54.74
C ASP A 101 66.03 -31.05 53.35
N GLU A 102 65.67 -32.33 53.23
CA GLU A 102 65.04 -32.89 52.02
C GLU A 102 63.71 -32.20 51.69
N ASN A 103 62.86 -31.93 52.69
CA ASN A 103 61.58 -31.24 52.51
C ASN A 103 61.79 -29.75 52.15
N ILE A 104 62.76 -29.07 52.78
CA ILE A 104 63.14 -27.69 52.45
C ILE A 104 63.71 -27.62 51.03
N MET A 105 64.56 -28.57 50.63
CA MET A 105 65.09 -28.63 49.26
C MET A 105 63.98 -28.92 48.25
N GLY A 106 63.07 -29.85 48.55
CA GLY A 106 61.91 -30.15 47.72
C GLY A 106 61.01 -28.92 47.53
N GLN A 107 60.64 -28.23 48.61
CA GLN A 107 59.89 -26.98 48.55
C GLN A 107 60.64 -25.89 47.78
N LEU A 108 61.96 -25.79 47.95
CA LEU A 108 62.78 -24.82 47.23
C LEU A 108 62.83 -25.11 45.72
N ASP A 109 62.88 -26.38 45.32
CA ASP A 109 62.86 -26.78 43.91
C ASP A 109 61.46 -26.66 43.30
N GLU A 110 60.39 -26.97 44.03
CA GLU A 110 59.01 -26.63 43.66
C GLU A 110 58.83 -25.11 43.47
N LEU A 111 59.39 -24.28 44.36
CA LEU A 111 59.38 -22.83 44.24
C LEU A 111 60.21 -22.33 43.03
N LYS A 112 61.34 -22.96 42.70
CA LYS A 112 62.10 -22.66 41.47
C LYS A 112 61.30 -23.01 40.21
N ILE A 113 60.67 -24.19 40.17
CA ILE A 113 59.88 -24.64 39.01
C ILE A 113 58.65 -23.76 38.83
N THR A 114 57.89 -23.48 39.89
CA THR A 114 56.73 -22.59 39.83
C THR A 114 57.13 -21.17 39.45
N ARG A 115 58.25 -20.64 39.96
CA ARG A 115 58.82 -19.36 39.53
C ARG A 115 59.17 -19.35 38.03
N SER A 116 59.85 -20.38 37.53
CA SER A 116 60.20 -20.51 36.10
C SER A 116 58.95 -20.54 35.21
N ASN A 117 57.92 -21.28 35.63
CA ASN A 117 56.62 -21.31 34.95
C ASN A 117 55.89 -19.95 35.00
N LEU A 118 56.02 -19.20 36.10
CA LEU A 118 55.50 -17.82 36.21
C LEU A 118 56.26 -16.87 35.27
N GLU A 119 57.58 -16.93 35.22
CA GLU A 119 58.40 -16.11 34.29
C GLU A 119 58.05 -16.43 32.82
N GLU A 120 57.87 -17.72 32.46
CA GLU A 120 57.46 -18.12 31.11
C GLU A 120 56.02 -17.70 30.77
N THR A 121 55.08 -17.76 31.72
CA THR A 121 53.69 -17.31 31.51
C THR A 121 53.59 -15.80 31.41
N ILE A 122 54.35 -15.03 32.21
CA ILE A 122 54.46 -13.57 32.08
C ILE A 122 55.00 -13.19 30.70
N TYR A 123 56.04 -13.87 30.21
CA TYR A 123 56.57 -13.64 28.87
C TYR A 123 55.54 -13.96 27.76
N LYS A 124 54.78 -15.06 27.90
CA LYS A 124 53.67 -15.40 26.99
C LYS A 124 52.58 -14.33 27.02
N VAL A 125 52.20 -13.82 28.20
CA VAL A 125 51.22 -12.73 28.35
C VAL A 125 51.70 -11.46 27.65
N HIS A 126 52.92 -10.97 27.92
CA HIS A 126 53.46 -9.79 27.23
C HIS A 126 53.56 -9.96 25.71
N LYS A 127 53.89 -11.17 25.22
CA LYS A 127 53.87 -11.45 23.78
C LYS A 127 52.45 -11.38 23.20
N LEU A 128 51.45 -11.88 23.91
CA LEU A 128 50.04 -11.79 23.52
C LEU A 128 49.51 -10.35 23.59
N GLU A 129 49.91 -9.56 24.60
CA GLU A 129 49.59 -8.14 24.71
C GLU A 129 50.12 -7.35 23.51
N ASN A 130 51.40 -7.51 23.16
CA ASN A 130 52.01 -6.88 21.99
C ASN A 130 51.32 -7.28 20.67
N ILE A 131 50.91 -8.55 20.52
CA ILE A 131 50.14 -9.02 19.36
C ILE A 131 48.72 -8.41 19.36
N ASN A 132 48.07 -8.33 20.52
CA ASN A 132 46.74 -7.74 20.64
C ASN A 132 46.76 -6.23 20.32
N ASP A 133 47.77 -5.50 20.79
CA ASP A 133 47.90 -4.06 20.52
C ASP A 133 48.27 -3.76 19.07
N THR A 134 49.13 -4.56 18.44
CA THR A 134 49.38 -4.45 16.98
C THR A 134 48.13 -4.79 16.16
N LEU A 135 47.35 -5.82 16.53
CA LEU A 135 46.06 -6.11 15.90
C LEU A 135 45.01 -5.00 16.12
N LYS A 136 44.94 -4.38 17.31
CA LYS A 136 44.08 -3.22 17.57
C LYS A 136 44.43 -2.05 16.65
N LEU A 137 45.73 -1.75 16.50
CA LEU A 137 46.22 -0.69 15.62
C LEU A 137 45.89 -0.98 14.14
N GLU A 138 46.09 -2.22 13.68
CA GLU A 138 45.71 -2.63 12.32
C GLU A 138 44.19 -2.52 12.10
N ILE A 139 43.38 -3.00 13.05
CA ILE A 139 41.91 -2.87 13.02
C ILE A 139 41.49 -1.40 12.98
N GLU A 140 42.14 -0.51 13.74
CA GLU A 140 41.88 0.92 13.66
C GLU A 140 42.25 1.52 12.31
N GLN A 141 43.41 1.17 11.75
CA GLN A 141 43.84 1.64 10.43
C GLN A 141 42.88 1.16 9.33
N LEU A 142 42.50 -0.12 9.34
CA LEU A 142 41.53 -0.69 8.42
C LEU A 142 40.13 -0.08 8.58
N LYS A 143 39.67 0.19 9.82
CA LYS A 143 38.40 0.89 10.08
C LYS A 143 38.45 2.34 9.57
N LYS A 144 39.51 3.09 9.87
CA LYS A 144 39.71 4.48 9.42
C LYS A 144 39.77 4.52 7.88
N GLY A 145 40.59 3.67 7.25
CA GLY A 145 40.70 3.56 5.79
C GLY A 145 39.37 3.20 5.12
N LYS A 146 38.69 2.13 5.56
CA LYS A 146 37.37 1.74 5.02
C LYS A 146 36.33 2.84 5.21
N ASN A 147 36.28 3.50 6.38
CA ASN A 147 35.37 4.61 6.62
C ASN A 147 35.66 5.83 5.72
N ILE A 148 36.92 6.13 5.42
CA ILE A 148 37.28 7.22 4.49
C ILE A 148 36.84 6.88 3.06
N THR A 149 37.13 5.68 2.57
CA THR A 149 36.73 5.25 1.22
C THR A 149 35.21 5.16 1.07
N LEU A 150 34.51 4.63 2.09
CA LEU A 150 33.04 4.60 2.10
C LEU A 150 32.44 6.00 2.15
N LYS A 151 32.98 6.92 2.97
CA LYS A 151 32.51 8.32 3.00
C LYS A 151 32.71 9.03 1.66
N LYS A 152 33.87 8.86 1.01
CA LYS A 152 34.11 9.41 -0.34
C LYS A 152 33.06 8.88 -1.33
N LYS A 153 32.85 7.57 -1.36
CA LYS A 153 31.86 6.96 -2.26
C LYS A 153 30.41 7.37 -1.95
N ILE A 154 30.09 7.63 -0.68
CA ILE A 154 28.78 8.19 -0.29
C ILE A 154 28.63 9.61 -0.85
N ILE A 155 29.63 10.47 -0.69
CA ILE A 155 29.61 11.84 -1.23
C ILE A 155 29.50 11.83 -2.76
N GLU A 156 30.28 10.98 -3.45
CA GLU A 156 30.20 10.80 -4.92
C GLU A 156 28.80 10.35 -5.38
N LEU A 157 28.15 9.47 -4.61
CA LEU A 157 26.78 9.02 -4.90
C LEU A 157 25.72 10.08 -4.56
N GLU A 158 25.92 10.88 -3.51
CA GLU A 158 25.04 12.01 -3.16
C GLU A 158 25.11 13.11 -4.23
N GLU A 159 26.30 13.42 -4.75
CA GLU A 159 26.48 14.35 -5.88
C GLU A 159 25.81 13.83 -7.17
N GLN A 160 25.96 12.54 -7.48
CA GLN A 160 25.29 11.91 -8.63
C GLN A 160 23.77 11.90 -8.49
N LEU A 161 23.23 11.63 -7.29
CA LEU A 161 21.81 11.70 -7.01
C LEU A 161 21.27 13.13 -7.19
N LEU A 162 21.96 14.13 -6.64
CA LEU A 162 21.56 15.54 -6.78
C LEU A 162 21.56 15.98 -8.26
N PHE A 163 22.56 15.54 -9.04
CA PHE A 163 22.60 15.79 -10.49
C PHE A 163 21.40 15.13 -11.20
N LEU A 164 21.12 13.85 -10.94
CA LEU A 164 19.98 13.14 -11.54
C LEU A 164 18.62 13.70 -11.10
N GLU A 165 18.49 14.17 -9.86
CA GLU A 165 17.29 14.87 -9.39
C GLU A 165 17.09 16.20 -10.11
N LYS A 166 18.17 16.96 -10.34
CA LYS A 166 18.12 18.21 -11.12
C LYS A 166 17.71 17.96 -12.58
N ASP A 167 18.29 16.94 -13.22
CA ASP A 167 17.97 16.57 -14.60
C ASP A 167 16.53 16.05 -14.71
N ASN A 168 16.07 15.20 -13.79
CA ASN A 168 14.68 14.75 -13.74
C ASN A 168 13.71 15.92 -13.55
N ASN A 169 14.04 16.90 -12.70
CA ASN A 169 13.23 18.11 -12.54
C ASN A 169 13.21 18.96 -13.82
N GLY A 170 14.34 19.08 -14.54
CA GLY A 170 14.42 19.75 -15.84
C GLY A 170 13.57 19.04 -16.91
N LEU A 171 13.64 17.72 -16.99
CA LEU A 171 12.81 16.91 -17.87
C LEU A 171 11.32 17.03 -17.52
N LEU A 172 10.96 17.05 -16.24
CA LEU A 172 9.59 17.21 -15.77
C LEU A 172 9.02 18.60 -16.13
N LEU A 173 9.83 19.66 -16.03
CA LEU A 173 9.47 20.99 -16.55
C LEU A 173 9.29 20.97 -18.07
N LYS A 174 10.21 20.33 -18.81
CA LYS A 174 10.09 20.22 -20.28
C LYS A 174 8.86 19.43 -20.71
N ILE A 175 8.51 18.36 -19.99
CA ILE A 175 7.27 17.60 -20.23
C ILE A 175 6.05 18.49 -19.98
N LYS A 176 6.02 19.27 -18.88
CA LYS A 176 4.92 20.22 -18.59
C LYS A 176 4.75 21.26 -19.69
N GLU A 177 5.84 21.87 -20.16
CA GLU A 177 5.81 22.80 -21.30
C GLU A 177 5.27 22.13 -22.56
N LEU A 178 5.69 20.89 -22.85
CA LEU A 178 5.20 20.16 -24.01
C LEU A 178 3.71 19.83 -23.87
N THR A 179 3.24 19.33 -22.72
CA THR A 179 1.82 19.05 -22.49
C THR A 179 0.96 20.29 -22.62
N GLU A 180 1.39 21.44 -22.06
CA GLU A 180 0.64 22.70 -22.18
C GLU A 180 0.57 23.17 -23.64
N ASN A 181 1.65 23.01 -24.41
CA ASN A 181 1.68 23.32 -25.84
C ASN A 181 0.82 22.35 -26.68
N TYR A 182 0.74 21.07 -26.30
CA TYR A 182 -0.17 20.11 -26.93
C TYR A 182 -1.64 20.44 -26.61
N GLU A 183 -1.99 20.75 -25.35
CA GLU A 183 -3.34 21.17 -24.96
C GLU A 183 -3.79 22.46 -25.68
N LYS A 184 -2.88 23.42 -25.87
CA LYS A 184 -3.14 24.64 -26.65
C LYS A 184 -3.47 24.29 -28.11
N LYS A 185 -2.61 23.51 -28.77
CA LYS A 185 -2.85 23.05 -30.15
C LYS A 185 -4.13 22.22 -30.29
N GLU A 186 -4.46 21.39 -29.30
CA GLU A 186 -5.69 20.59 -29.31
C GLU A 186 -6.94 21.48 -29.24
N LYS A 187 -6.91 22.54 -28.41
CA LYS A 187 -7.98 23.56 -28.36
C LYS A 187 -8.09 24.32 -29.69
N ASP A 188 -6.97 24.78 -30.26
CA ASP A 188 -6.95 25.47 -31.54
C ASP A 188 -7.52 24.59 -32.66
N HIS A 189 -7.11 23.31 -32.74
CA HIS A 189 -7.66 22.35 -33.71
C HIS A 189 -9.14 22.04 -33.48
N LEU A 190 -9.59 21.97 -32.21
CA LEU A 190 -10.99 21.77 -31.87
C LEU A 190 -11.86 22.97 -32.31
N ASP A 191 -11.38 24.19 -32.13
CA ASP A 191 -12.13 25.40 -32.51
C ASP A 191 -12.13 25.62 -34.03
N ILE A 192 -11.02 25.34 -34.73
CA ILE A 192 -10.98 25.27 -36.20
C ILE A 192 -11.97 24.20 -36.72
N SER A 193 -12.02 23.03 -36.06
CA SER A 193 -12.96 21.95 -36.42
C SER A 193 -14.42 22.38 -36.21
N LYS A 194 -14.75 23.08 -35.12
CA LYS A 194 -16.10 23.65 -34.92
C LYS A 194 -16.46 24.66 -36.01
N GLU A 195 -15.54 25.55 -36.37
CA GLU A 195 -15.79 26.57 -37.41
C GLU A 195 -15.99 25.93 -38.79
N ALA A 196 -15.16 24.93 -39.15
CA ALA A 196 -15.31 24.16 -40.38
C ALA A 196 -16.65 23.41 -40.43
N ASN A 197 -17.06 22.75 -39.33
CA ASN A 197 -18.35 22.08 -39.24
C ASN A 197 -19.53 23.07 -39.34
N LYS A 198 -19.40 24.28 -38.79
CA LYS A 198 -20.42 25.34 -38.92
C LYS A 198 -20.59 25.79 -40.37
N LYS A 199 -19.48 26.07 -41.07
CA LYS A 199 -19.49 26.43 -42.51
C LYS A 199 -20.05 25.31 -43.38
N LEU A 200 -19.73 24.04 -43.07
CA LEU A 200 -20.28 22.88 -43.76
C LEU A 200 -21.79 22.75 -43.55
N LEU A 201 -22.29 23.00 -42.34
CA LEU A 201 -23.73 23.00 -42.05
C LEU A 201 -24.46 24.15 -42.76
N GLU A 202 -23.87 25.35 -42.80
CA GLU A 202 -24.37 26.50 -43.54
C GLU A 202 -24.48 26.18 -45.04
N ALA A 203 -23.41 25.66 -45.66
CA ALA A 203 -23.43 25.22 -47.05
C ALA A 203 -24.42 24.08 -47.33
N GLN A 204 -24.58 23.11 -46.42
CA GLN A 204 -25.61 22.06 -46.55
C GLN A 204 -27.04 22.62 -46.51
N ASN A 205 -27.29 23.67 -45.72
CA ASN A 205 -28.59 24.33 -45.67
C ASN A 205 -28.83 25.16 -46.94
N GLU A 206 -27.81 25.83 -47.47
CA GLU A 206 -27.87 26.51 -48.77
C GLU A 206 -28.16 25.54 -49.92
N ILE A 207 -27.48 24.39 -49.96
CA ILE A 207 -27.75 23.32 -50.94
C ILE A 207 -29.19 22.85 -50.84
N LYS A 208 -29.71 22.56 -49.64
CA LYS A 208 -31.13 22.19 -49.45
C LYS A 208 -32.10 23.29 -49.93
N ASN A 209 -31.79 24.55 -49.66
CA ASN A 209 -32.60 25.69 -50.11
C ASN A 209 -32.54 25.89 -51.64
N LEU A 210 -31.44 25.52 -52.29
CA LEU A 210 -31.31 25.49 -53.76
C LEU A 210 -32.04 24.27 -54.35
N GLU A 211 -32.00 23.11 -53.69
CA GLU A 211 -32.77 21.92 -54.07
C GLU A 211 -34.28 22.14 -53.97
N THR A 212 -34.79 22.87 -52.95
CA THR A 212 -36.22 23.21 -52.87
C THR A 212 -36.62 24.17 -53.98
N LYS A 213 -35.83 25.22 -54.24
CA LYS A 213 -36.06 26.14 -55.38
C LYS A 213 -36.02 25.41 -56.73
N LEU A 214 -35.10 24.47 -56.92
CA LEU A 214 -35.02 23.68 -58.14
C LEU A 214 -36.26 22.80 -58.33
N LYS A 215 -36.84 22.27 -57.24
CA LYS A 215 -38.12 21.57 -57.26
C LYS A 215 -39.30 22.49 -57.58
N GLU A 216 -39.33 23.71 -57.03
CA GLU A 216 -40.33 24.74 -57.38
C GLU A 216 -40.30 25.12 -58.87
N TYR A 217 -39.14 24.96 -59.53
CA TYR A 217 -38.96 25.22 -60.96
C TYR A 217 -39.10 23.97 -61.87
N ALA A 218 -39.51 22.82 -61.34
CA ALA A 218 -39.69 21.60 -62.14
C ALA A 218 -40.75 21.78 -63.24
N ASP A 219 -41.83 22.47 -62.91
CA ASP A 219 -43.03 22.67 -63.73
C ASP A 219 -42.76 23.57 -64.95
N TYR A 220 -41.63 24.29 -65.01
CA TYR A 220 -41.25 25.08 -66.19
C TYR A 220 -41.10 24.23 -67.46
N LYS A 221 -40.82 22.92 -67.36
CA LYS A 221 -40.82 22.03 -68.53
C LYS A 221 -42.23 21.77 -69.04
N GLU A 222 -43.23 21.79 -68.17
CA GLU A 222 -44.64 21.57 -68.51
C GLU A 222 -45.25 22.88 -69.04
N ILE A 223 -45.05 23.99 -68.31
CA ILE A 223 -45.41 25.35 -68.78
C ILE A 223 -44.76 25.64 -70.14
N LYS A 224 -43.50 25.25 -70.38
CA LYS A 224 -42.88 25.40 -71.69
C LYS A 224 -43.59 24.57 -72.77
N LYS A 225 -43.97 23.32 -72.49
CA LYS A 225 -44.74 22.49 -73.43
C LYS A 225 -46.10 23.10 -73.70
N GLU A 226 -46.81 23.58 -72.67
CA GLU A 226 -48.11 24.23 -72.82
C GLU A 226 -48.00 25.52 -73.66
N LEU A 227 -46.99 26.35 -73.42
CA LEU A 227 -46.70 27.54 -74.23
C LEU A 227 -46.27 27.17 -75.65
N GLU A 228 -45.54 26.07 -75.85
CA GLU A 228 -45.14 25.57 -77.17
C GLU A 228 -46.33 24.96 -77.93
N ILE A 229 -47.28 24.34 -77.22
CA ILE A 229 -48.57 23.88 -77.75
C ILE A 229 -49.43 25.08 -78.14
N LEU A 230 -49.61 26.06 -77.25
CA LEU A 230 -50.33 27.31 -77.53
C LEU A 230 -49.73 28.03 -78.75
N LYS A 231 -48.41 28.19 -78.79
CA LYS A 231 -47.69 28.71 -79.95
C LYS A 231 -47.90 27.84 -81.20
N SER A 232 -47.92 26.52 -81.07
CA SER A 232 -48.16 25.64 -82.22
C SER A 232 -49.59 25.70 -82.75
N ILE A 233 -50.56 26.14 -81.93
CA ILE A 233 -51.96 26.35 -82.30
C ILE A 233 -52.11 27.75 -82.91
N GLU A 234 -51.67 28.79 -82.21
CA GLU A 234 -51.72 30.19 -82.64
C GLU A 234 -50.94 30.44 -83.95
N PHE A 235 -49.83 29.72 -84.17
CA PHE A 235 -49.04 29.77 -85.40
C PHE A 235 -49.22 28.52 -86.29
N LYS A 236 -50.32 27.76 -86.16
CA LYS A 236 -50.67 26.73 -87.17
C LYS A 236 -51.43 27.33 -88.34
N ASP A 237 -52.36 28.24 -88.05
CA ASP A 237 -53.18 28.91 -89.06
C ASP A 237 -52.35 29.83 -90.00
N GLU A 238 -51.10 30.17 -89.64
CA GLU A 238 -50.12 30.85 -90.52
C GLU A 238 -49.09 29.91 -91.20
N LYS A 239 -49.15 28.58 -91.00
CA LYS A 239 -48.13 27.64 -91.51
C LYS A 239 -48.48 26.87 -92.77
N ASP A 240 -49.75 26.78 -93.14
CA ASP A 240 -50.16 26.01 -94.33
C ASP A 240 -49.78 26.72 -95.66
N GLU A 241 -49.35 27.98 -95.63
CA GLU A 241 -48.77 28.71 -96.79
C GLU A 241 -47.24 28.56 -96.96
N ILE A 242 -46.53 27.83 -96.09
CA ILE A 242 -45.07 27.62 -96.20
C ILE A 242 -44.73 26.13 -96.21
N SER A 243 -45.50 25.35 -96.98
CA SER A 243 -45.34 23.91 -97.17
C SER A 243 -44.39 23.51 -98.31
N ASP A 244 -43.48 24.40 -98.72
CA ASP A 244 -42.44 24.14 -99.71
C ASP A 244 -41.07 24.69 -99.26
N ILE A 245 -40.18 23.81 -98.77
CA ILE A 245 -38.73 23.76 -99.02
C ILE A 245 -38.12 22.58 -98.21
N ASN A 246 -37.35 21.76 -98.91
CA ASN A 246 -36.78 20.49 -98.44
C ASN A 246 -36.04 20.55 -97.09
N LEU A 247 -36.38 19.63 -96.19
CA LEU A 247 -35.56 19.27 -95.04
C LEU A 247 -34.72 18.02 -95.36
N SER A 248 -33.40 18.16 -95.46
CA SER A 248 -32.47 17.03 -95.47
C SER A 248 -31.91 16.82 -94.06
N PRO A 249 -32.21 15.72 -93.35
CA PRO A 249 -31.70 15.48 -92.01
C PRO A 249 -30.33 14.79 -92.08
N ALA A 250 -29.26 15.57 -91.98
CA ALA A 250 -27.92 15.05 -91.70
C ALA A 250 -27.66 15.07 -90.19
N ILE A 251 -27.65 13.89 -89.60
CA ILE A 251 -27.33 13.62 -88.19
C ILE A 251 -25.86 13.97 -87.92
N ASN A 252 -25.55 14.61 -86.78
CA ASN A 252 -24.46 14.20 -85.88
C ASN A 252 -24.44 15.08 -84.61
N GLU A 253 -24.35 14.42 -83.45
CA GLU A 253 -24.34 15.08 -82.14
C GLU A 253 -22.93 15.56 -81.76
N SER A 254 -22.76 16.87 -81.49
CA SER A 254 -21.88 17.35 -80.42
C SER A 254 -22.14 18.83 -80.10
N ASN A 255 -22.57 19.06 -78.86
CA ASN A 255 -22.40 20.25 -78.02
C ASN A 255 -22.04 21.61 -78.66
N ALA A 256 -22.90 22.60 -78.34
CA ALA A 256 -22.66 24.05 -78.40
C ALA A 256 -22.55 24.70 -79.79
N ASP A 257 -23.68 24.81 -80.52
CA ASP A 257 -24.04 26.03 -81.28
C ASP A 257 -25.51 26.08 -81.78
N SER A 258 -26.46 25.50 -81.03
CA SER A 258 -27.88 25.39 -81.42
C SER A 258 -28.72 26.68 -81.29
N ILE A 259 -28.09 27.85 -81.09
CA ILE A 259 -28.79 29.12 -80.86
C ILE A 259 -29.03 29.89 -82.19
N GLN A 260 -28.13 29.79 -83.17
CA GLN A 260 -28.20 30.64 -84.37
C GLN A 260 -29.38 30.30 -85.31
N VAL A 261 -29.78 29.01 -85.41
CA VAL A 261 -30.86 28.57 -86.31
C VAL A 261 -32.23 29.12 -85.86
N ASN A 262 -32.46 29.29 -84.57
CA ASN A 262 -33.70 29.87 -84.04
C ASN A 262 -33.75 31.40 -84.18
N ASN A 263 -32.59 32.07 -84.12
CA ASN A 263 -32.53 33.53 -84.30
C ASN A 263 -32.90 33.95 -85.73
N LEU A 264 -32.50 33.21 -86.76
CA LEU A 264 -32.91 33.48 -88.15
C LEU A 264 -34.45 33.38 -88.34
N SER A 265 -35.10 32.45 -87.62
CA SER A 265 -36.56 32.33 -87.63
C SER A 265 -37.22 33.51 -86.92
N LEU A 266 -36.73 33.88 -85.73
CA LEU A 266 -37.25 35.01 -84.95
C LEU A 266 -37.01 36.37 -85.63
N GLU A 267 -35.84 36.57 -86.24
CA GLU A 267 -35.47 37.77 -86.99
C GLU A 267 -36.35 37.93 -88.23
N LYS A 268 -36.60 36.86 -88.98
CA LYS A 268 -37.52 36.88 -90.13
C LYS A 268 -38.98 37.14 -89.70
N LEU A 269 -39.40 36.64 -88.53
CA LEU A 269 -40.71 36.93 -87.92
C LEU A 269 -40.81 38.39 -87.40
N LEU A 270 -39.71 38.94 -86.88
CA LEU A 270 -39.63 40.34 -86.47
C LEU A 270 -39.63 41.29 -87.67
N ILE A 271 -38.99 40.91 -88.78
CA ILE A 271 -39.03 41.64 -90.04
C ILE A 271 -40.44 41.59 -90.65
N SER A 272 -41.09 40.43 -90.71
CA SER A 272 -42.47 40.33 -91.21
C SER A 272 -43.46 41.10 -90.32
N LYS A 273 -43.29 41.04 -89.00
CA LYS A 273 -44.12 41.80 -88.05
C LYS A 273 -43.87 43.31 -88.12
N ASN A 274 -42.62 43.77 -88.24
CA ASN A 274 -42.33 45.20 -88.49
C ASN A 274 -42.92 45.67 -89.82
N LYS A 275 -42.92 44.81 -90.85
CA LYS A 275 -43.55 45.13 -92.13
C LYS A 275 -45.08 45.20 -92.01
N LYS A 276 -45.73 44.20 -91.40
CA LYS A 276 -47.19 44.22 -91.10
C LYS A 276 -47.57 45.45 -90.27
N ILE A 277 -46.83 45.78 -89.20
CA ILE A 277 -47.05 46.99 -88.38
C ILE A 277 -46.82 48.27 -89.19
N GLY A 278 -45.81 48.30 -90.08
CA GLY A 278 -45.58 49.41 -90.99
C GLY A 278 -46.77 49.62 -91.94
N ASP A 279 -47.25 48.55 -92.56
CA ASP A 279 -48.39 48.56 -93.48
C ASP A 279 -49.67 48.99 -92.73
N GLU A 280 -49.98 48.40 -91.58
CA GLU A 280 -51.08 48.79 -90.68
C GLU A 280 -51.00 50.27 -90.26
N LEU A 281 -49.80 50.78 -89.93
CA LEU A 281 -49.60 52.17 -89.54
C LEU A 281 -49.77 53.13 -90.72
N THR A 282 -49.43 52.71 -91.95
CA THR A 282 -49.74 53.49 -93.16
C THR A 282 -51.23 53.47 -93.49
N LEU A 283 -51.90 52.33 -93.37
CA LEU A 283 -53.35 52.21 -93.53
C LEU A 283 -54.10 53.06 -92.51
N LEU A 284 -53.71 53.00 -91.23
CA LEU A 284 -54.31 53.80 -90.16
C LEU A 284 -54.05 55.31 -90.37
N LYS A 285 -52.89 55.70 -90.91
CA LYS A 285 -52.63 57.10 -91.31
C LYS A 285 -53.50 57.55 -92.48
N VAL A 286 -53.79 56.69 -93.46
CA VAL A 286 -54.70 56.99 -94.57
C VAL A 286 -56.13 57.14 -94.04
N VAL A 287 -56.62 56.17 -93.25
CA VAL A 287 -57.94 56.24 -92.62
C VAL A 287 -58.09 57.46 -91.71
N TYR A 288 -57.05 57.82 -90.95
CA TYR A 288 -57.05 59.03 -90.13
C TYR A 288 -57.18 60.30 -90.98
N LYS A 289 -56.43 60.40 -92.09
CA LYS A 289 -56.56 61.52 -93.04
C LYS A 289 -57.95 61.57 -93.69
N GLU A 290 -58.50 60.44 -94.11
CA GLU A 290 -59.87 60.40 -94.63
C GLU A 290 -60.92 60.83 -93.58
N GLN A 291 -60.72 60.47 -92.32
CA GLN A 291 -61.58 60.93 -91.23
C GLN A 291 -61.41 62.42 -90.95
N GLU A 292 -60.18 62.95 -91.02
CA GLU A 292 -59.89 64.38 -90.88
C GLU A 292 -60.51 65.20 -92.03
N GLU A 293 -60.42 64.70 -93.27
CA GLU A 293 -61.11 65.26 -94.43
C GLU A 293 -62.65 65.23 -94.25
N LYS A 294 -63.22 64.10 -93.82
CA LYS A 294 -64.67 63.98 -93.51
C LYS A 294 -65.11 64.91 -92.37
N ILE A 295 -64.27 65.12 -91.35
CA ILE A 295 -64.53 66.08 -90.28
C ILE A 295 -64.49 67.51 -90.82
N ASN A 296 -63.57 67.83 -91.73
CA ASN A 296 -63.48 69.16 -92.33
C ASN A 296 -64.64 69.44 -93.30
N THR A 297 -65.08 68.47 -94.11
CA THR A 297 -66.28 68.65 -94.95
C THR A 297 -67.54 68.82 -94.11
N LEU A 298 -67.74 68.00 -93.06
CA LEU A 298 -68.88 68.16 -92.13
C LEU A 298 -68.85 69.47 -91.34
N LYS A 299 -67.66 70.03 -91.06
CA LYS A 299 -67.52 71.39 -90.49
C LYS A 299 -67.94 72.46 -91.49
N MET A 300 -67.46 72.38 -92.74
CA MET A 300 -67.86 73.32 -93.79
C MET A 300 -69.37 73.23 -94.07
N GLU A 301 -69.95 72.03 -94.08
CA GLU A 301 -71.39 71.83 -94.22
C GLU A 301 -72.15 72.46 -93.04
N ASN A 302 -71.72 72.22 -91.80
CA ASN A 302 -72.27 72.92 -90.63
C ASN A 302 -72.13 74.44 -90.71
N GLU A 303 -71.04 74.99 -91.24
CA GLU A 303 -70.91 76.43 -91.45
C GLU A 303 -71.90 76.95 -92.50
N THR A 304 -72.14 76.19 -93.59
CA THR A 304 -73.15 76.57 -94.59
C THR A 304 -74.57 76.45 -94.06
N ILE A 305 -74.87 75.43 -93.25
CA ILE A 305 -76.17 75.25 -92.58
C ILE A 305 -76.38 76.34 -91.52
N ASN A 306 -75.35 76.71 -90.75
CA ASN A 306 -75.45 77.81 -89.79
C ASN A 306 -75.65 79.16 -90.51
N LYS A 307 -75.02 79.39 -91.66
CA LYS A 307 -75.26 80.59 -92.48
C LYS A 307 -76.70 80.63 -93.02
N SER A 308 -77.19 79.54 -93.62
CA SER A 308 -78.57 79.49 -94.13
C SER A 308 -79.61 79.53 -92.99
N PHE A 309 -79.30 78.97 -91.82
CA PHE A 309 -80.12 79.12 -90.61
C PHE A 309 -80.12 80.57 -90.11
N GLN A 310 -78.99 81.28 -90.09
CA GLN A 310 -78.94 82.71 -89.77
C GLN A 310 -79.73 83.54 -90.78
N GLU A 311 -79.64 83.25 -92.08
CA GLU A 311 -80.45 83.88 -93.12
C GLU A 311 -81.96 83.59 -92.92
N GLN A 312 -82.34 82.36 -92.58
CA GLN A 312 -83.72 82.01 -92.23
C GLN A 312 -84.19 82.68 -90.94
N VAL A 313 -83.36 82.82 -89.92
CA VAL A 313 -83.70 83.54 -88.68
C VAL A 313 -83.88 85.03 -88.96
N LEU A 314 -83.01 85.65 -89.78
CA LEU A 314 -83.18 87.04 -90.20
C LEU A 314 -84.41 87.25 -91.10
N LEU A 315 -84.74 86.28 -91.96
CA LEU A 315 -85.95 86.31 -92.76
C LEU A 315 -87.20 86.12 -91.88
N ASN A 316 -87.16 85.19 -90.93
CA ASN A 316 -88.24 84.98 -89.96
C ASN A 316 -88.41 86.21 -89.05
N GLN A 317 -87.34 86.86 -88.59
CA GLN A 317 -87.43 88.13 -87.86
C GLN A 317 -88.08 89.23 -88.72
N LYS A 318 -87.74 89.33 -90.01
CA LYS A 318 -88.43 90.26 -90.93
C LYS A 318 -89.89 89.87 -91.15
N LEU A 319 -90.21 88.59 -91.24
CA LEU A 319 -91.59 88.10 -91.35
C LEU A 319 -92.36 88.34 -90.05
N GLU A 320 -91.76 88.16 -88.88
CA GLU A 320 -92.31 88.46 -87.56
C GLU A 320 -92.49 89.97 -87.35
N GLU A 321 -91.58 90.80 -87.86
CA GLU A 321 -91.71 92.26 -87.85
C GLU A 321 -92.85 92.71 -88.78
N ASN A 322 -92.94 92.16 -89.99
CA ASN A 322 -94.06 92.38 -90.91
C ASN A 322 -95.40 91.85 -90.36
N ILE A 323 -95.39 90.67 -89.71
CA ILE A 323 -96.57 90.10 -89.04
C ILE A 323 -96.91 90.91 -87.78
N SER A 324 -95.94 91.48 -87.08
CA SER A 324 -96.20 92.38 -85.94
C SER A 324 -96.77 93.71 -86.39
N GLN A 325 -96.35 94.23 -87.55
CA GLN A 325 -97.00 95.37 -88.19
C GLN A 325 -98.43 95.02 -88.60
N LEU A 326 -98.66 93.89 -89.29
CA LEU A 326 -100.00 93.40 -89.64
C LEU A 326 -100.87 93.11 -88.41
N HIS A 327 -100.30 92.56 -87.33
CA HIS A 327 -101.00 92.24 -86.08
C HIS A 327 -101.32 93.49 -85.28
N ASN A 328 -100.49 94.53 -85.34
CA ASN A 328 -100.85 95.84 -84.78
C ASN A 328 -101.98 96.48 -85.59
N PHE A 329 -101.93 96.44 -86.92
CA PHE A 329 -103.06 96.86 -87.78
C PHE A 329 -104.35 96.04 -87.52
N TYR A 330 -104.24 94.73 -87.22
CA TYR A 330 -105.40 93.89 -86.88
C TYR A 330 -105.88 94.06 -85.43
N LYS A 331 -104.99 94.37 -84.47
CA LYS A 331 -105.33 94.59 -83.05
C LYS A 331 -106.11 95.87 -82.79
N GLU A 332 -105.92 96.91 -83.59
CA GLU A 332 -106.80 98.09 -83.55
C GLU A 332 -108.21 97.81 -84.10
N SER A 333 -108.44 96.64 -84.74
CA SER A 333 -109.67 96.39 -85.50
C SER A 333 -110.66 95.38 -84.91
N SER A 334 -110.34 94.51 -83.95
CA SER A 334 -111.38 93.62 -83.38
C SER A 334 -111.11 93.01 -81.99
N TYR A 335 -112.14 93.10 -81.14
CA TYR A 335 -112.30 92.39 -79.89
C TYR A 335 -112.90 91.00 -80.13
N ALA A 336 -112.30 89.90 -79.64
CA ALA A 336 -112.98 88.74 -79.01
C ALA A 336 -112.06 87.52 -78.79
N SER A 337 -112.30 86.80 -77.67
CA SER A 337 -111.88 85.41 -77.35
C SER A 337 -110.36 85.12 -77.22
N SER A 338 -109.76 84.54 -76.16
CA SER A 338 -110.15 83.78 -74.94
C SER A 338 -109.78 82.27 -74.97
N ILE A 339 -108.73 81.93 -74.21
CA ILE A 339 -108.55 80.73 -73.33
C ILE A 339 -108.38 79.32 -73.96
N ALA A 340 -107.64 78.46 -73.23
CA ALA A 340 -107.48 76.98 -73.34
C ALA A 340 -106.57 76.43 -74.48
N ASP A 341 -105.87 75.29 -74.36
CA ASP A 341 -105.36 74.48 -73.22
C ASP A 341 -104.45 73.32 -73.77
N THR A 342 -103.90 72.45 -72.89
CA THR A 342 -103.69 70.98 -73.10
C THR A 342 -102.27 70.39 -73.25
N LEU A 343 -101.71 69.95 -72.11
CA LEU A 343 -101.21 68.59 -71.73
C LEU A 343 -100.57 67.60 -72.76
N LEU A 344 -99.46 66.93 -72.37
CA LEU A 344 -99.36 65.45 -72.17
C LEU A 344 -98.09 65.01 -71.38
N TYR A 345 -98.03 63.75 -70.93
CA TYR A 345 -97.12 63.21 -69.87
C TYR A 345 -96.50 61.81 -70.29
N PRO A 346 -95.95 60.90 -69.44
CA PRO A 346 -94.62 60.27 -69.64
C PRO A 346 -94.59 58.73 -69.92
N LEU A 347 -93.41 58.09 -69.94
CA LEU A 347 -93.23 56.71 -69.43
C LEU A 347 -91.79 56.32 -68.97
N LYS A 348 -91.67 55.09 -68.47
CA LYS A 348 -90.74 54.50 -67.47
C LYS A 348 -90.80 52.96 -67.61
N GLU A 349 -90.03 52.06 -66.99
CA GLU A 349 -88.91 52.04 -66.02
C GLU A 349 -88.18 50.65 -66.14
N THR A 350 -87.17 50.39 -65.29
CA THR A 350 -86.83 49.10 -64.59
C THR A 350 -85.51 48.38 -64.95
N SER A 351 -84.90 47.50 -64.12
CA SER A 351 -84.65 47.47 -62.64
C SER A 351 -83.81 46.22 -62.20
N LEU A 352 -83.16 46.23 -61.00
CA LEU A 352 -82.79 45.09 -60.09
C LEU A 352 -81.70 44.04 -60.53
N LYS A 353 -81.13 43.13 -59.67
CA LYS A 353 -80.42 43.18 -58.33
C LYS A 353 -79.93 41.75 -57.86
N SER A 354 -78.68 41.61 -57.34
CA SER A 354 -78.26 40.72 -56.18
C SER A 354 -78.15 39.15 -56.34
N PRO A 355 -77.90 38.26 -55.31
CA PRO A 355 -76.58 37.83 -54.71
C PRO A 355 -76.40 36.30 -54.30
N ARG A 356 -75.44 35.94 -53.38
CA ARG A 356 -75.21 34.69 -52.53
C ARG A 356 -74.39 33.51 -53.15
N SER A 357 -73.80 32.52 -52.43
CA SER A 357 -74.07 31.87 -51.10
C SER A 357 -72.84 31.55 -50.15
N ILE A 358 -72.69 30.32 -49.55
CA ILE A 358 -72.14 30.00 -48.18
C ILE A 358 -71.61 28.52 -47.98
N SER A 359 -70.80 28.20 -46.92
CA SER A 359 -70.61 26.87 -46.17
C SER A 359 -69.57 25.79 -46.66
N TYR A 360 -68.94 24.84 -45.89
CA TYR A 360 -68.58 24.60 -44.45
C TYR A 360 -67.62 23.35 -44.27
N LYS A 361 -67.10 23.17 -43.03
CA LYS A 361 -66.40 22.04 -42.29
C LYS A 361 -66.79 20.55 -42.63
N ASN A 362 -66.11 19.43 -42.25
CA ASN A 362 -64.92 19.07 -41.38
C ASN A 362 -64.39 17.60 -41.69
N PRO A 363 -63.30 17.06 -41.05
CA PRO A 363 -62.69 15.74 -41.34
C PRO A 363 -62.94 14.57 -40.32
N ILE A 364 -62.74 13.30 -40.71
CA ILE A 364 -62.82 12.05 -39.88
C ILE A 364 -61.76 10.98 -40.29
N ILE A 365 -61.40 10.09 -39.35
CA ILE A 365 -60.46 8.94 -39.43
C ILE A 365 -61.24 7.59 -39.39
N LEU A 366 -60.74 6.50 -40.01
CA LEU A 366 -60.60 5.10 -39.46
C LEU A 366 -60.73 3.96 -40.50
N SER A 367 -59.72 3.08 -40.63
CA SER A 367 -59.86 1.59 -40.60
C SER A 367 -58.53 0.79 -40.73
N LYS A 368 -58.47 -0.34 -40.01
CA LYS A 368 -57.63 -1.54 -40.24
C LYS A 368 -58.34 -2.45 -41.27
N GLU A 369 -57.80 -3.51 -41.89
CA GLU A 369 -56.57 -4.33 -41.83
C GLU A 369 -56.11 -4.56 -43.31
N GLU A 370 -54.88 -4.96 -43.66
CA GLU A 370 -54.35 -6.35 -43.65
C GLU A 370 -52.81 -6.38 -43.73
N ASN A 371 -52.20 -7.54 -43.45
CA ASN A 371 -50.75 -7.69 -43.21
C ASN A 371 -50.00 -8.34 -44.39
N ALA A 372 -48.94 -7.68 -44.89
CA ALA A 372 -47.88 -8.31 -45.69
C ALA A 372 -46.52 -7.60 -45.56
N ASP A 373 -46.49 -6.28 -45.72
CA ASP A 373 -45.23 -5.53 -45.86
C ASP A 373 -44.53 -5.20 -44.53
N SER A 374 -45.29 -5.05 -43.44
CA SER A 374 -44.73 -4.79 -42.09
C SER A 374 -43.79 -5.90 -41.60
N LEU A 375 -44.05 -7.16 -41.99
CA LEU A 375 -43.15 -8.29 -41.71
C LEU A 375 -41.87 -8.26 -42.54
N LYS A 376 -41.92 -7.79 -43.80
CA LYS A 376 -40.72 -7.64 -44.65
C LYS A 376 -39.80 -6.54 -44.15
N GLU A 377 -40.37 -5.41 -43.73
CA GLU A 377 -39.59 -4.27 -43.22
C GLU A 377 -38.97 -4.56 -41.85
N GLN A 378 -39.69 -5.26 -40.97
CA GLN A 378 -39.10 -5.77 -39.72
C GLN A 378 -38.02 -6.85 -39.97
N LEU A 379 -38.22 -7.77 -40.92
CA LEU A 379 -37.21 -8.80 -41.25
C LEU A 379 -35.93 -8.22 -41.88
N SER A 380 -36.03 -7.17 -42.71
CA SER A 380 -34.86 -6.53 -43.32
C SER A 380 -34.09 -5.66 -42.31
N ILE A 381 -34.78 -4.94 -41.42
CA ILE A 381 -34.15 -4.25 -40.29
C ILE A 381 -33.48 -5.27 -39.35
N ASN A 382 -34.13 -6.38 -39.02
CA ASN A 382 -33.53 -7.43 -38.19
C ASN A 382 -32.29 -8.07 -38.85
N ASN A 383 -32.32 -8.33 -40.17
CA ASN A 383 -31.17 -8.89 -40.90
C ASN A 383 -29.97 -7.93 -40.99
N SER A 384 -30.20 -6.62 -41.01
CA SER A 384 -29.11 -5.62 -40.98
C SER A 384 -28.61 -5.29 -39.56
N LEU A 385 -29.47 -5.43 -38.55
CA LEU A 385 -29.14 -5.23 -37.15
C LEU A 385 -28.41 -6.43 -36.53
N LEU A 386 -28.74 -7.66 -36.94
CA LEU A 386 -28.09 -8.91 -36.51
C LEU A 386 -26.56 -8.92 -36.62
N PRO A 387 -25.91 -8.54 -37.75
CA PRO A 387 -24.45 -8.50 -37.83
C PRO A 387 -23.83 -7.42 -36.93
N ILE A 388 -24.52 -6.30 -36.70
CA ILE A 388 -24.07 -5.24 -35.79
C ILE A 388 -24.14 -5.72 -34.34
N ILE A 389 -25.25 -6.35 -33.94
CA ILE A 389 -25.41 -6.97 -32.62
C ILE A 389 -24.41 -8.11 -32.43
N ALA A 390 -24.14 -8.93 -33.46
CA ALA A 390 -23.12 -9.97 -33.40
C ALA A 390 -21.72 -9.37 -33.18
N GLN A 391 -21.35 -8.32 -33.92
CA GLN A 391 -20.06 -7.65 -33.74
C GLN A 391 -19.95 -6.98 -32.36
N GLN A 392 -21.02 -6.36 -31.85
CA GLN A 392 -21.04 -5.78 -30.51
C GLN A 392 -20.92 -6.88 -29.43
N ARG A 393 -21.71 -7.95 -29.52
CA ARG A 393 -21.63 -9.13 -28.65
C ARG A 393 -20.23 -9.71 -28.64
N ASP A 394 -19.59 -9.84 -29.80
CA ASP A 394 -18.26 -10.41 -29.90
C ASP A 394 -17.20 -9.47 -29.32
N ARG A 395 -17.33 -8.14 -29.47
CA ARG A 395 -16.50 -7.14 -28.74
C ARG A 395 -16.72 -7.20 -27.22
N PHE A 396 -17.96 -7.37 -26.75
CA PHE A 396 -18.23 -7.57 -25.31
C PHE A 396 -17.66 -8.90 -24.82
N LYS A 397 -17.68 -9.95 -25.65
CA LYS A 397 -17.08 -11.24 -25.34
C LYS A 397 -15.55 -11.17 -25.28
N THR A 398 -14.90 -10.46 -26.21
CA THR A 398 -13.43 -10.25 -26.13
C THR A 398 -13.06 -9.40 -24.92
N ARG A 399 -13.79 -8.32 -24.64
CA ARG A 399 -13.55 -7.47 -23.45
C ARG A 399 -13.80 -8.22 -22.14
N ASN A 400 -14.82 -9.07 -22.04
CA ASN A 400 -15.03 -9.91 -20.86
C ASN A 400 -13.92 -10.95 -20.70
N LEU A 401 -13.44 -11.57 -21.78
CA LEU A 401 -12.31 -12.50 -21.73
C LEU A 401 -10.98 -11.80 -21.37
N GLU A 402 -10.80 -10.54 -21.76
CA GLU A 402 -9.68 -9.69 -21.38
C GLU A 402 -9.74 -9.31 -19.90
N LEU A 403 -10.89 -8.80 -19.42
CA LEU A 403 -11.13 -8.52 -18.00
C LEU A 403 -10.98 -9.77 -17.12
N GLU A 404 -11.44 -10.94 -17.58
CA GLU A 404 -11.20 -12.21 -16.88
C GLU A 404 -9.72 -12.59 -16.81
N LYS A 405 -8.92 -12.28 -17.83
CA LYS A 405 -7.46 -12.50 -17.81
C LYS A 405 -6.80 -11.53 -16.85
N GLU A 406 -7.13 -10.24 -16.92
CA GLU A 406 -6.63 -9.22 -15.98
C GLU A 406 -6.95 -9.58 -14.53
N ILE A 407 -8.18 -10.02 -14.22
CA ILE A 407 -8.56 -10.48 -12.88
C ILE A 407 -7.73 -11.70 -12.46
N LYS A 408 -7.49 -12.67 -13.35
CA LYS A 408 -6.65 -13.85 -13.07
C LYS A 408 -5.19 -13.46 -12.86
N GLU A 409 -4.68 -12.46 -13.57
CA GLU A 409 -3.32 -11.92 -13.41
C GLU A 409 -3.17 -11.11 -12.11
N GLN A 410 -4.12 -10.22 -11.81
CA GLN A 410 -4.19 -9.52 -10.53
C GLN A 410 -4.30 -10.49 -9.35
N PHE A 411 -5.06 -11.58 -9.48
CA PHE A 411 -5.13 -12.60 -8.44
C PHE A 411 -3.78 -13.32 -8.25
N LYS A 412 -3.05 -13.61 -9.35
CA LYS A 412 -1.69 -14.16 -9.30
C LYS A 412 -0.71 -13.19 -8.63
N THR A 413 -0.73 -11.90 -8.97
CA THR A 413 0.16 -10.90 -8.35
C THR A 413 -0.18 -10.68 -6.88
N ILE A 414 -1.45 -10.64 -6.49
CA ILE A 414 -1.88 -10.60 -5.09
C ILE A 414 -1.38 -11.84 -4.34
N THR A 415 -1.42 -13.02 -4.97
CA THR A 415 -0.96 -14.28 -4.35
C THR A 415 0.56 -14.30 -4.20
N SER A 416 1.32 -13.86 -5.21
CA SER A 416 2.79 -13.78 -5.11
C SER A 416 3.24 -12.69 -4.12
N LEU A 417 2.58 -11.54 -4.09
CA LEU A 417 2.82 -10.50 -3.08
C LEU A 417 2.52 -11.00 -1.67
N ARG A 418 1.42 -11.75 -1.46
CA ARG A 418 1.12 -12.38 -0.16
C ARG A 418 2.19 -13.39 0.24
N ALA A 419 2.66 -14.22 -0.68
CA ALA A 419 3.76 -15.16 -0.42
C ALA A 419 5.07 -14.42 -0.07
N ASN A 420 5.42 -13.36 -0.82
CA ASN A 420 6.58 -12.52 -0.54
C ASN A 420 6.48 -11.81 0.82
N ILE A 421 5.30 -11.31 1.19
CA ILE A 421 5.05 -10.73 2.53
C ILE A 421 5.24 -11.78 3.63
N GLN A 422 4.79 -13.02 3.44
CA GLN A 422 5.00 -14.11 4.39
C GLN A 422 6.47 -14.52 4.51
N LEU A 423 7.21 -14.56 3.40
CA LEU A 423 8.66 -14.80 3.40
C LEU A 423 9.40 -13.66 4.12
N LEU A 424 9.13 -12.41 3.76
CA LEU A 424 9.67 -11.22 4.44
C LEU A 424 9.33 -11.22 5.94
N GLN A 425 8.12 -11.63 6.35
CA GLN A 425 7.77 -11.74 7.76
C GLN A 425 8.60 -12.82 8.48
N LYS A 426 8.78 -13.99 7.85
CA LYS A 426 9.62 -15.07 8.38
C LYS A 426 11.09 -14.65 8.49
N ASP A 427 11.62 -13.97 7.48
CA ASP A 427 13.02 -13.53 7.47
C ASP A 427 13.25 -12.39 8.47
N ASN A 428 12.32 -11.43 8.60
CA ASN A 428 12.35 -10.42 9.65
C ASN A 428 12.27 -11.05 11.06
N LEU A 429 11.50 -12.13 11.25
CA LEU A 429 11.48 -12.87 12.52
C LEU A 429 12.81 -13.60 12.79
N LYS A 430 13.43 -14.19 11.76
CA LYS A 430 14.76 -14.81 11.90
C LYS A 430 15.85 -13.79 12.22
N LEU A 431 15.82 -12.61 11.59
CA LEU A 431 16.70 -11.49 11.93
C LEU A 431 16.41 -10.95 13.34
N TYR A 432 15.15 -10.93 13.77
CA TYR A 432 14.77 -10.60 15.14
C TYR A 432 15.33 -11.63 16.14
N GLU A 433 15.25 -12.93 15.84
CA GLU A 433 15.89 -13.99 16.63
C GLU A 433 17.40 -13.80 16.72
N GLU A 434 18.09 -13.69 15.59
CA GLU A 434 19.55 -13.49 15.54
C GLU A 434 19.98 -12.23 16.31
N THR A 435 19.28 -11.11 16.13
CA THR A 435 19.56 -9.87 16.89
C THR A 435 19.20 -9.98 18.37
N LYS A 436 18.16 -10.71 18.76
CA LYS A 436 17.82 -11.02 20.16
C LYS A 436 18.91 -11.88 20.80
N TYR A 437 19.35 -12.96 20.14
CA TYR A 437 20.47 -13.80 20.60
C TYR A 437 21.78 -13.02 20.72
N LEU A 438 22.17 -12.25 19.70
CA LEU A 438 23.36 -11.40 19.74
C LEU A 438 23.25 -10.32 20.83
N SER A 439 22.07 -9.72 21.04
CA SER A 439 21.87 -8.75 22.11
C SER A 439 21.97 -9.39 23.51
N GLN A 440 21.47 -10.61 23.69
CA GLN A 440 21.59 -11.36 24.95
C GLN A 440 23.03 -11.82 25.20
N TYR A 441 23.76 -12.21 24.15
CA TYR A 441 25.18 -12.54 24.22
C TYR A 441 26.04 -11.31 24.55
N ASN A 442 25.86 -10.21 23.81
CA ASN A 442 26.53 -8.94 24.08
C ASN A 442 26.15 -8.36 25.44
N LYS A 443 24.94 -8.58 25.95
CA LYS A 443 24.55 -8.17 27.31
C LYS A 443 25.21 -9.03 28.39
N LYS A 444 25.55 -10.29 28.11
CA LYS A 444 26.41 -11.10 28.99
C LYS A 444 27.86 -10.61 28.97
N GLN A 445 28.38 -10.14 27.83
CA GLN A 445 29.71 -9.51 27.75
C GLN A 445 29.75 -8.10 28.36
N LYS A 446 28.70 -7.28 28.23
CA LYS A 446 28.63 -5.94 28.82
C LYS A 446 28.54 -5.93 30.36
N ASN A 447 28.25 -7.06 31.00
CA ASN A 447 28.32 -7.14 32.47
C ASN A 447 29.76 -6.98 33.02
N THR A 448 30.79 -6.91 32.18
CA THR A 448 32.18 -6.58 32.58
C THR A 448 32.66 -5.18 32.15
N GLU A 449 31.88 -4.38 31.44
CA GLU A 449 32.27 -3.01 31.03
C GLU A 449 31.19 -1.97 31.33
N ILE A 450 31.60 -0.93 32.05
CA ILE A 450 30.74 0.12 32.62
C ILE A 450 30.15 0.99 31.50
N ASP A 451 28.82 1.10 31.44
CA ASP A 451 28.11 1.93 30.46
C ASP A 451 28.35 3.43 30.69
N LEU A 452 29.08 4.07 29.77
CA LEU A 452 28.99 5.51 29.52
C LEU A 452 28.13 5.75 28.26
N GLU A 453 26.84 6.06 28.43
CA GLU A 453 26.01 6.61 27.36
C GLU A 453 25.59 8.06 27.67
N ASN A 454 26.01 8.98 26.80
CA ASN A 454 25.78 10.42 26.89
C ASN A 454 24.48 10.82 26.15
N PRO A 455 23.43 11.31 26.83
CA PRO A 455 22.10 11.47 26.24
C PRO A 455 21.86 12.87 25.62
N GLN A 456 22.53 13.21 24.51
CA GLN A 456 22.24 14.46 23.77
C GLN A 456 22.14 14.28 22.25
N SER A 457 20.97 13.83 21.76
CA SER A 457 20.43 14.27 20.45
C SER A 457 18.93 13.99 20.33
N LYS A 458 18.14 14.99 19.95
CA LYS A 458 16.68 14.85 19.77
C LYS A 458 16.30 13.96 18.57
N SER A 459 17.13 13.85 17.54
CA SER A 459 16.89 12.93 16.42
C SER A 459 17.04 11.47 16.82
N HIS A 460 17.95 11.19 17.77
CA HIS A 460 18.16 9.84 18.31
C HIS A 460 16.91 9.32 19.04
N PHE A 461 16.16 10.18 19.74
CA PHE A 461 14.95 9.79 20.48
C PHE A 461 13.80 9.30 19.59
N ILE A 462 13.65 9.85 18.38
CA ILE A 462 12.63 9.40 17.42
C ILE A 462 13.01 8.03 16.85
N TYR A 463 14.27 7.87 16.44
CA TYR A 463 14.79 6.63 15.90
C TYR A 463 14.77 5.49 16.93
N THR A 464 15.15 5.74 18.19
CA THR A 464 15.11 4.73 19.25
C THR A 464 13.68 4.32 19.61
N ASN A 465 12.72 5.25 19.66
CA ASN A 465 11.32 4.89 19.90
C ASN A 465 10.73 4.07 18.75
N PHE A 466 10.98 4.43 17.48
CA PHE A 466 10.50 3.65 16.35
C PHE A 466 11.14 2.26 16.31
N LYS A 467 12.45 2.16 16.56
CA LYS A 467 13.18 0.90 16.70
C LYS A 467 12.62 0.05 17.86
N LYS A 468 12.33 0.65 19.02
CA LYS A 468 11.74 -0.03 20.19
C LYS A 468 10.33 -0.53 19.90
N MET A 469 9.50 0.25 19.19
CA MET A 469 8.14 -0.15 18.83
C MET A 469 8.13 -1.30 17.81
N LEU A 470 9.03 -1.26 16.81
CA LEU A 470 9.24 -2.39 15.90
C LEU A 470 9.78 -3.63 16.64
N PHE A 471 10.78 -3.45 17.51
CA PHE A 471 11.36 -4.55 18.28
C PHE A 471 10.33 -5.22 19.18
N ASN A 472 9.48 -4.45 19.87
CA ASN A 472 8.35 -4.99 20.63
C ASN A 472 7.36 -5.74 19.73
N ARG A 473 6.98 -5.19 18.57
CA ARG A 473 6.06 -5.86 17.63
C ARG A 473 6.61 -7.20 17.13
N TYR A 474 7.89 -7.27 16.79
CA TYR A 474 8.52 -8.54 16.39
C TYR A 474 8.76 -9.47 17.58
N ASN A 475 8.97 -8.95 18.79
CA ASN A 475 8.98 -9.74 20.02
C ASN A 475 7.64 -10.43 20.26
N ASP A 476 6.53 -9.70 20.19
CA ASP A 476 5.21 -10.24 20.43
C ASP A 476 4.87 -11.32 19.40
N ILE A 477 5.19 -11.10 18.12
CA ILE A 477 5.02 -12.13 17.08
C ILE A 477 5.93 -13.33 17.37
N TYR A 478 7.19 -13.12 17.74
CA TYR A 478 8.13 -14.18 18.08
C TYR A 478 7.64 -15.04 19.26
N GLU A 479 7.29 -14.44 20.40
CA GLU A 479 6.79 -15.16 21.58
C GLU A 479 5.50 -15.95 21.25
N ASN A 480 4.58 -15.36 20.48
CA ASN A 480 3.39 -16.05 19.97
C ASN A 480 3.74 -17.25 19.05
N THR A 481 4.83 -17.17 18.28
CA THR A 481 5.32 -18.28 17.43
C THR A 481 6.17 -19.29 18.18
N LEU A 482 6.78 -18.94 19.30
CA LEU A 482 7.60 -19.83 20.12
C LEU A 482 6.72 -20.65 21.08
N SER A 483 5.76 -20.00 21.73
CA SER A 483 4.85 -20.57 22.72
C SER A 483 3.99 -21.72 22.15
N PRO A 484 4.19 -22.98 22.59
CA PRO A 484 3.33 -24.09 22.17
C PRO A 484 1.90 -23.93 22.69
N PHE A 485 1.76 -23.29 23.87
CA PHE A 485 0.49 -23.06 24.54
C PHE A 485 -0.36 -22.00 23.84
N GLU A 486 0.21 -20.97 23.21
CA GLU A 486 -0.57 -19.98 22.44
C GLU A 486 -1.10 -20.61 21.14
N LYS A 487 -0.30 -21.43 20.46
CA LYS A 487 -0.75 -22.24 19.31
C LYS A 487 -1.83 -23.24 19.70
N PHE A 488 -1.71 -23.87 20.88
CA PHE A 488 -2.75 -24.76 21.40
C PHE A 488 -4.03 -23.99 21.76
N LYS A 489 -3.92 -22.87 22.48
CA LYS A 489 -5.03 -22.00 22.89
C LYS A 489 -5.78 -21.42 21.70
N THR A 490 -5.09 -20.97 20.65
CA THR A 490 -5.72 -20.50 19.41
C THR A 490 -6.39 -21.64 18.63
N LYS A 491 -5.77 -22.83 18.58
CA LYS A 491 -6.34 -24.02 17.93
C LYS A 491 -7.56 -24.57 18.68
N GLU A 492 -7.53 -24.65 20.01
CA GLU A 492 -8.68 -25.06 20.84
C GLU A 492 -9.78 -24.00 20.86
N TYR A 493 -9.45 -22.70 20.85
CA TYR A 493 -10.43 -21.63 20.62
C TYR A 493 -11.11 -21.80 19.24
N TYR A 494 -10.36 -22.13 18.19
CA TYR A 494 -10.92 -22.40 16.86
C TYR A 494 -11.81 -23.66 16.83
N ARG A 495 -11.41 -24.73 17.54
CA ARG A 495 -12.23 -25.96 17.66
C ARG A 495 -13.48 -25.75 18.51
N SER A 496 -13.37 -25.03 19.63
CA SER A 496 -14.50 -24.63 20.48
C SER A 496 -15.50 -23.79 19.68
N THR A 497 -15.04 -22.77 18.96
CA THR A 497 -15.91 -21.92 18.12
C THR A 497 -16.45 -22.62 16.88
N HIS A 498 -15.89 -23.75 16.42
CA HIS A 498 -16.47 -24.61 15.37
C HIS A 498 -17.39 -25.73 15.91
N ARG A 499 -17.37 -26.02 17.22
CA ARG A 499 -18.33 -26.93 17.86
C ARG A 499 -19.69 -26.27 18.16
N LEU A 500 -19.74 -24.94 18.16
CA LEU A 500 -20.98 -24.17 18.32
C LEU A 500 -21.82 -24.19 17.03
N ASN A 501 -23.13 -24.31 17.19
CA ASN A 501 -24.10 -24.25 16.10
C ASN A 501 -24.09 -22.87 15.41
N LEU A 502 -24.50 -22.75 14.14
CA LEU A 502 -24.38 -21.50 13.36
C LEU A 502 -25.05 -20.30 14.07
N LEU A 503 -26.21 -20.52 14.70
CA LEU A 503 -26.89 -19.50 15.52
C LEU A 503 -26.10 -19.14 16.79
N GLU A 504 -25.53 -20.13 17.48
CA GLU A 504 -24.69 -19.91 18.66
C GLU A 504 -23.41 -19.15 18.31
N ARG A 505 -22.83 -19.39 17.12
CA ARG A 505 -21.67 -18.62 16.62
C ARG A 505 -22.04 -17.16 16.37
N PHE A 506 -23.24 -16.89 15.84
CA PHE A 506 -23.77 -15.54 15.65
C PHE A 506 -24.02 -14.84 17.00
N PHE A 507 -24.68 -15.49 17.96
CA PHE A 507 -24.85 -14.97 19.32
C PHE A 507 -23.52 -14.78 20.05
N TYR A 508 -22.56 -15.70 19.92
CA TYR A 508 -21.23 -15.57 20.49
C TYR A 508 -20.46 -14.38 19.89
N ALA A 509 -20.55 -14.18 18.56
CA ALA A 509 -19.97 -13.02 17.90
C ALA A 509 -20.61 -11.71 18.39
N ILE A 510 -21.94 -11.63 18.47
CA ILE A 510 -22.66 -10.46 18.99
C ILE A 510 -22.27 -10.17 20.44
N SER A 511 -22.34 -11.18 21.32
CA SER A 511 -21.96 -11.08 22.73
C SER A 511 -20.51 -10.60 22.89
N LYS A 512 -19.58 -11.14 22.10
CA LYS A 512 -18.19 -10.69 22.08
C LYS A 512 -18.04 -9.25 21.59
N THR A 513 -18.80 -8.82 20.58
CA THR A 513 -18.76 -7.43 20.07
C THR A 513 -19.35 -6.43 21.08
N ILE A 514 -20.36 -6.84 21.84
CA ILE A 514 -20.95 -6.06 22.95
C ILE A 514 -19.96 -5.96 24.12
N CYS A 515 -19.30 -7.05 24.51
CA CYS A 515 -18.34 -7.05 25.61
C CYS A 515 -16.98 -6.42 25.26
N SER A 516 -16.58 -6.45 23.98
CA SER A 516 -15.25 -5.99 23.53
C SER A 516 -15.10 -4.47 23.46
N ASN A 517 -16.18 -3.68 23.44
CA ASN A 517 -16.09 -2.23 23.30
C ASN A 517 -16.93 -1.53 24.38
N LYS A 518 -16.34 -0.51 25.03
CA LYS A 518 -16.98 0.27 26.10
C LYS A 518 -18.26 0.97 25.61
N ILE A 519 -18.30 1.37 24.34
CA ILE A 519 -19.45 2.05 23.72
C ILE A 519 -20.60 1.06 23.49
N THR A 520 -20.33 -0.11 22.90
CA THR A 520 -21.36 -1.12 22.64
C THR A 520 -21.95 -1.68 23.93
N ARG A 521 -21.14 -1.86 24.98
CA ARG A 521 -21.62 -2.20 26.32
C ARG A 521 -22.59 -1.16 26.89
N ASN A 522 -22.28 0.13 26.75
CA ASN A 522 -23.18 1.19 27.23
C ASN A 522 -24.50 1.24 26.43
N ILE A 523 -24.44 1.11 25.10
CA ILE A 523 -25.63 1.04 24.23
C ILE A 523 -26.52 -0.16 24.62
N PHE A 524 -25.91 -1.31 24.90
CA PHE A 524 -26.62 -2.53 25.29
C PHE A 524 -27.31 -2.40 26.67
N MET A 525 -26.68 -1.71 27.64
CA MET A 525 -27.31 -1.39 28.93
C MET A 525 -28.49 -0.43 28.76
N ILE A 526 -28.36 0.60 27.90
CA ILE A 526 -29.47 1.53 27.58
C ILE A 526 -30.63 0.77 26.92
N TYR A 527 -30.33 -0.16 25.99
CA TYR A 527 -31.32 -1.00 25.34
C TYR A 527 -32.10 -1.89 26.33
N PHE A 528 -31.42 -2.49 27.32
CA PHE A 528 -32.11 -3.23 28.39
C PHE A 528 -33.01 -2.34 29.25
N VAL A 529 -32.53 -1.15 29.66
CA VAL A 529 -33.33 -0.19 30.42
C VAL A 529 -34.56 0.25 29.62
N PHE A 530 -34.39 0.51 28.32
CA PHE A 530 -35.49 0.85 27.41
C PHE A 530 -36.51 -0.29 27.28
N ILE A 531 -36.07 -1.55 27.15
CA ILE A 531 -36.98 -2.71 27.18
C ILE A 531 -37.74 -2.77 28.50
N HIS A 532 -37.08 -2.60 29.64
CA HIS A 532 -37.74 -2.65 30.95
C HIS A 532 -38.81 -1.55 31.09
N ILE A 533 -38.49 -0.32 30.68
CA ILE A 533 -39.46 0.79 30.62
C ILE A 533 -40.65 0.43 29.70
N LEU A 534 -40.38 -0.10 28.51
CA LEU A 534 -41.41 -0.48 27.55
C LEU A 534 -42.29 -1.65 28.04
N THR A 535 -41.71 -2.63 28.74
CA THR A 535 -42.49 -3.71 29.36
C THR A 535 -43.34 -3.21 30.53
N ILE A 536 -42.83 -2.28 31.34
CA ILE A 536 -43.60 -1.65 32.42
C ILE A 536 -44.76 -0.83 31.82
N PHE A 537 -44.51 -0.05 30.78
CA PHE A 537 -45.52 0.74 30.08
C PHE A 537 -46.62 -0.14 29.46
N ASN A 538 -46.25 -1.24 28.78
CA ASN A 538 -47.23 -2.18 28.24
C ASN A 538 -48.02 -2.89 29.35
N LEU A 539 -47.39 -3.26 30.47
CA LEU A 539 -48.10 -3.83 31.62
C LEU A 539 -49.07 -2.83 32.25
N TYR A 540 -48.72 -1.53 32.25
CA TYR A 540 -49.55 -0.44 32.78
C TYR A 540 -50.73 -0.07 31.85
N ASN A 541 -50.67 -0.44 30.56
CA ASN A 541 -51.76 -0.28 29.60
C ASN A 541 -52.61 -1.56 29.42
N CYS A 542 -52.23 -2.67 30.05
CA CYS A 542 -52.98 -3.94 30.05
C CYS A 542 -53.68 -4.24 31.38
N ASN A 543 -53.55 -3.34 32.37
CA ASN A 543 -54.44 -3.19 33.52
C ASN A 543 -55.27 -1.90 33.34
#